data_AF-A0A7Y1G0B6-F1
#
_entry.id   AF-A0A7Y1G0B6-F1
#
_cell.length_a   1.000
_cell.length_b   1.000
_cell.length_c   1.000
_cell.angle_alpha   90.00
_cell.angle_beta   90.00
_cell.angle_gamma   90.00
#
_symmetry.space_group_name_H-M   'P 1'
#
loop_
_entity.id
_entity.type
_entity.pdbx_description
1 polymer ?
#
loop_
_entity_poly.entity_id
_entity_poly.type
_entity_poly.pdbx_seq_one_letter_code
_entity_poly.pdbx_strand_id
1 'polypeptide(L)'
;MHSLSLGAMDASVVRPNRSLLLLLLFTALLFLGMPDALAHAVAEGDKGFIQESSGVMVLPFIYMGAKHMITGYDHLLFLFGVIFFLYRLKDVGLYVTLFALGHTVTLLLGVLAEINISSYVIDAIIGFSVVYKALDNLGAFQRWFGHQPNTKAATLIFGLLHGFGLATKIQEYEISADGLITNLIAFNVGVEIGQLLALSAILIVMGYWRRTASFWRHAYTANVAMMSAGFLLMGYQLTGLIVSQ
;
A
#
# COMPACT_ATOMS: atom_id res chain seq x y z
N MET A 1 -5.83 3.17 -38.34
CA MET A 1 -4.58 2.85 -37.61
C MET A 1 -3.76 4.13 -37.57
N HIS A 2 -3.79 4.87 -36.46
CA HIS A 2 -3.03 6.10 -36.28
C HIS A 2 -2.25 5.99 -34.97
N SER A 3 -0.96 5.73 -35.09
CA SER A 3 0.02 5.76 -34.00
C SER A 3 0.44 7.20 -33.76
N LEU A 4 0.02 7.79 -32.64
CA LEU A 4 0.59 9.05 -32.16
C LEU A 4 1.86 8.73 -31.37
N SER A 5 2.98 8.87 -32.08
CA SER A 5 4.33 8.91 -31.52
C SER A 5 4.48 10.19 -30.67
N LEU A 6 4.70 10.02 -29.36
CA LEU A 6 5.12 11.09 -28.46
C LEU A 6 6.63 11.36 -28.71
N GLY A 7 6.91 12.08 -29.79
CA GLY A 7 8.25 12.58 -30.10
C GLY A 7 8.58 13.85 -29.29
N ALA A 8 9.74 13.81 -28.65
CA ALA A 8 10.53 14.94 -28.15
C ALA A 8 9.82 15.91 -27.18
N MET A 9 9.79 15.54 -25.89
CA MET A 9 9.79 16.56 -24.83
C MET A 9 11.25 16.93 -24.54
N ASP A 10 11.61 18.15 -24.95
CA ASP A 10 12.89 18.80 -24.62
C ASP A 10 13.17 18.73 -23.12
N ALA A 11 14.40 18.31 -22.79
CA ALA A 11 14.94 18.30 -21.43
C ALA A 11 15.28 19.72 -20.95
N SER A 12 14.29 20.60 -20.95
CA SER A 12 14.37 21.84 -20.20
C SER A 12 14.39 21.51 -18.71
N VAL A 13 15.28 22.16 -17.95
CA VAL A 13 15.34 22.08 -16.49
C VAL A 13 13.95 22.41 -15.95
N VAL A 14 13.20 21.37 -15.56
CA VAL A 14 11.87 21.52 -14.95
C VAL A 14 12.09 22.17 -13.59
N ARG A 15 12.00 23.51 -13.53
CA ARG A 15 11.94 24.23 -12.26
C ARG A 15 10.71 23.70 -11.52
N PRO A 16 10.83 23.20 -10.28
CA PRO A 16 9.69 22.68 -9.55
C PRO A 16 8.64 23.79 -9.44
N ASN A 17 7.44 23.53 -9.97
CA ASN A 17 6.33 24.47 -9.91
C ASN A 17 6.04 24.77 -8.42
N ARG A 18 5.76 26.02 -8.06
CA ARG A 18 5.43 26.42 -6.68
C ARG A 18 4.35 25.53 -6.06
N SER A 19 3.37 25.09 -6.87
CA SER A 19 2.33 24.15 -6.45
C SER A 19 2.86 22.75 -6.08
N LEU A 20 3.89 22.26 -6.78
CA LEU A 20 4.54 20.99 -6.44
C LEU A 20 5.31 21.12 -5.12
N LEU A 21 6.01 22.24 -4.93
CA LEU A 21 6.78 22.50 -3.71
C LEU A 21 5.86 22.63 -2.48
N LEU A 22 4.75 23.35 -2.64
CA LEU A 22 3.73 23.48 -1.59
C LEU A 22 3.04 22.15 -1.29
N LEU A 23 2.78 21.31 -2.30
CA LEU A 23 2.22 19.98 -2.08
C LEU A 23 3.21 19.08 -1.35
N LEU A 24 4.49 19.07 -1.73
CA LEU A 24 5.52 18.28 -1.05
C LEU A 24 5.69 18.71 0.40
N LEU A 25 5.70 20.03 0.66
CA LEU A 25 5.71 20.58 2.01
C LEU A 25 4.46 20.19 2.79
N PHE A 26 3.28 20.26 2.18
CA PHE A 26 2.02 19.86 2.81
C PHE A 26 2.00 18.37 3.15
N THR A 27 2.42 17.51 2.23
CA THR A 27 2.55 16.06 2.47
C THR A 27 3.56 15.81 3.60
N ALA A 28 4.72 16.46 3.58
CA ALA A 28 5.71 16.32 4.66
C ALA A 28 5.17 16.81 6.02
N LEU A 29 4.44 17.92 6.05
CA LEU A 29 3.81 18.44 7.27
C LEU A 29 2.70 17.53 7.81
N LEU A 30 1.92 16.89 6.93
CA LEU A 30 0.92 15.90 7.34
C LEU A 30 1.57 14.70 8.05
N PHE A 31 2.76 14.27 7.61
CA PHE A 31 3.49 13.16 8.23
C PHE A 31 4.23 13.56 9.51
N LEU A 32 4.69 14.82 9.65
CA LEU A 32 5.36 15.33 10.85
C LEU A 32 4.44 15.45 12.07
N GLY A 33 3.12 15.53 11.86
CA GLY A 33 2.12 15.70 12.92
C GLY A 33 1.36 14.43 13.30
N MET A 34 1.73 13.26 12.76
CA MET A 34 1.06 12.00 13.12
C MET A 34 1.68 11.44 14.41
N PRO A 35 0.96 11.39 15.54
CA PRO A 35 1.40 10.65 16.71
C PRO A 35 1.51 9.17 16.32
N ASP A 36 2.57 8.50 16.80
CA ASP A 36 2.91 7.08 16.58
C ASP A 36 2.32 6.51 15.28
N ALA A 37 3.06 6.70 14.18
CA ALA A 37 2.62 6.30 12.86
C ALA A 37 2.21 4.81 12.83
N LEU A 38 0.89 4.59 12.93
CA LEU A 38 0.16 3.36 12.64
C LEU A 38 0.27 2.99 11.15
N ALA A 39 1.47 2.97 10.59
CA ALA A 39 1.72 2.12 9.44
C ALA A 39 1.64 0.69 10.00
N HIS A 40 0.62 -0.05 9.58
CA HIS A 40 0.41 -1.47 9.88
C HIS A 40 0.06 -1.90 11.32
N ALA A 41 0.15 -1.04 12.34
CA ALA A 41 -0.33 -1.42 13.67
C ALA A 41 -1.87 -1.46 13.72
N VAL A 42 -2.41 -2.51 14.35
CA VAL A 42 -3.81 -2.52 14.77
C VAL A 42 -3.96 -1.38 15.78
N ALA A 43 -5.04 -0.60 15.72
CA ALA A 43 -5.22 0.54 16.62
C ALA A 43 -4.98 0.09 18.07
N GLU A 44 -4.28 0.88 18.89
CA GLU A 44 -3.85 0.46 20.24
C GLU A 44 -5.00 -0.14 21.07
N GLY A 45 -6.23 0.33 20.88
CA GLY A 45 -7.43 -0.21 21.52
C GLY A 45 -7.82 -1.63 21.11
N ASP A 46 -7.52 -2.09 19.89
CA ASP A 46 -7.81 -3.46 19.47
C ASP A 46 -6.67 -4.45 19.81
N LYS A 47 -5.46 -3.96 20.15
CA LYS A 47 -4.35 -4.82 20.63
C LYS A 47 -4.71 -5.52 21.94
N GLY A 48 -5.26 -4.79 22.92
CA GLY A 48 -5.70 -5.37 24.19
C GLY A 48 -6.83 -6.40 23.99
N PHE A 49 -7.77 -6.11 23.10
CA PHE A 49 -8.83 -7.06 22.73
C PHE A 49 -8.27 -8.35 22.13
N ILE A 50 -7.26 -8.28 21.25
CA ILE A 50 -6.62 -9.45 20.65
C ILE A 50 -5.90 -10.30 21.71
N GLN A 51 -5.18 -9.66 22.63
CA GLN A 51 -4.41 -10.34 23.68
C GLN A 51 -5.31 -11.05 24.70
N GLU A 52 -6.48 -10.49 24.99
CA GLU A 52 -7.45 -11.06 25.93
C GLU A 52 -8.44 -12.05 25.28
N SER A 53 -8.43 -12.17 23.94
CA SER A 53 -9.34 -13.04 23.21
C SER A 53 -8.83 -14.48 23.11
N SER A 54 -9.63 -15.45 23.56
CA SER A 54 -9.38 -16.88 23.36
C SER A 54 -10.53 -17.55 22.59
N GLY A 55 -10.20 -18.48 21.69
CA GLY A 55 -11.18 -19.24 20.91
C GLY A 55 -11.57 -18.58 19.59
N VAL A 56 -12.61 -19.09 18.95
CA VAL A 56 -13.04 -18.67 17.60
C VAL A 56 -13.91 -17.41 17.68
N MET A 57 -13.41 -16.30 17.14
CA MET A 57 -14.01 -14.96 17.17
C MET A 57 -14.14 -14.37 15.76
N VAL A 58 -15.02 -14.96 14.94
CA VAL A 58 -15.13 -14.64 13.51
C VAL A 58 -15.45 -13.16 13.24
N LEU A 59 -16.51 -12.61 13.85
CA LEU A 59 -16.96 -11.25 13.54
C LEU A 59 -15.95 -10.15 13.97
N PRO A 60 -15.37 -10.20 15.18
CA PRO A 60 -14.34 -9.24 15.56
C PRO A 60 -13.13 -9.25 14.62
N PHE A 61 -12.66 -10.43 14.23
CA PHE A 61 -11.50 -10.53 13.32
C PHE A 61 -11.82 -10.02 11.91
N ILE A 62 -13.03 -10.26 11.38
CA ILE A 62 -13.49 -9.64 10.12
C ILE A 62 -13.46 -8.10 10.25
N TYR A 63 -14.01 -7.56 11.35
CA TYR A 63 -14.02 -6.11 11.56
C TYR A 63 -12.61 -5.54 11.68
N MET A 64 -11.73 -6.18 12.46
CA MET A 64 -10.34 -5.76 12.62
C MET A 64 -9.57 -5.81 11.29
N GLY A 65 -9.77 -6.85 10.48
CA GLY A 65 -9.18 -6.94 9.14
C GLY A 65 -9.65 -5.83 8.21
N ALA A 66 -10.95 -5.54 8.21
CA ALA A 66 -11.51 -4.45 7.40
C ALA A 66 -11.00 -3.08 7.86
N LYS A 67 -10.95 -2.86 9.18
CA LYS A 67 -10.41 -1.65 9.79
C LYS A 67 -8.94 -1.46 9.43
N HIS A 68 -8.11 -2.50 9.61
CA HIS A 68 -6.70 -2.49 9.24
C HIS A 68 -6.48 -2.06 7.78
N MET A 69 -7.23 -2.65 6.85
CA MET A 69 -7.12 -2.31 5.43
C MET A 69 -7.54 -0.87 5.11
N ILE A 70 -8.57 -0.35 5.79
CA ILE A 70 -9.06 1.02 5.57
C ILE A 70 -8.17 2.07 6.24
N THR A 71 -7.58 1.77 7.40
CA THR A 71 -6.70 2.70 8.12
C THR A 71 -5.25 2.64 7.66
N GLY A 72 -4.85 1.58 6.95
CA GLY A 72 -3.50 1.42 6.38
C GLY A 72 -3.25 2.38 5.21
N TYR A 73 -2.61 3.51 5.48
CA TYR A 73 -2.33 4.53 4.46
C TYR A 73 -1.45 4.02 3.31
N ASP A 74 -0.52 3.12 3.61
CA ASP A 74 0.34 2.43 2.64
C ASP A 74 -0.47 1.62 1.62
N HIS A 75 -1.41 0.79 2.09
CA HIS A 75 -2.31 0.00 1.26
C HIS A 75 -3.18 0.90 0.39
N LEU A 76 -3.74 1.98 0.96
CA LEU A 76 -4.53 2.94 0.20
C LEU A 76 -3.70 3.66 -0.87
N LEU A 77 -2.47 4.07 -0.55
CA LEU A 77 -1.55 4.69 -1.51
C LEU A 77 -1.13 3.73 -2.62
N PHE A 78 -0.83 2.48 -2.27
CA PHE A 78 -0.50 1.45 -3.26
C PHE A 78 -1.70 1.16 -4.18
N LEU A 79 -2.89 0.96 -3.61
CA LEU A 79 -4.12 0.74 -4.35
C LEU A 79 -4.45 1.93 -5.27
N PHE A 80 -4.32 3.15 -4.76
CA PHE A 80 -4.45 4.38 -5.55
C PHE A 80 -3.47 4.39 -6.73
N GLY A 81 -2.20 4.04 -6.49
CA GLY A 81 -1.19 3.91 -7.53
C GLY A 81 -1.52 2.86 -8.58
N VAL A 82 -1.97 1.66 -8.17
CA VAL A 82 -2.43 0.59 -9.06
C VAL A 82 -3.55 1.06 -9.96
N ILE A 83 -4.57 1.68 -9.39
CA ILE A 83 -5.72 2.08 -10.19
C ILE A 83 -5.46 3.33 -11.01
N PHE A 84 -4.43 4.13 -10.73
CA PHE A 84 -4.24 5.49 -11.26
C PHE A 84 -4.42 5.61 -12.78
N PHE A 85 -3.91 4.64 -13.55
CA PHE A 85 -4.06 4.56 -15.00
C PHE A 85 -4.85 3.33 -15.50
N LEU A 86 -5.38 2.50 -14.60
CA LEU A 86 -6.24 1.38 -14.98
C LEU A 86 -7.69 1.88 -15.15
N TYR A 87 -8.25 1.69 -16.35
CA TYR A 87 -9.61 2.12 -16.71
C TYR A 87 -10.62 0.98 -16.72
N ARG A 88 -10.18 -0.28 -16.89
CA ARG A 88 -11.08 -1.44 -16.98
C ARG A 88 -11.14 -2.13 -15.62
N LEU A 89 -12.36 -2.36 -15.13
CA LEU A 89 -12.60 -3.09 -13.88
C LEU A 89 -11.96 -4.49 -13.87
N LYS A 90 -11.90 -5.15 -15.04
CA LYS A 90 -11.23 -6.46 -15.18
C LYS A 90 -9.72 -6.38 -14.89
N ASP A 91 -9.06 -5.32 -15.36
CA ASP A 91 -7.64 -5.13 -15.14
C ASP A 91 -7.39 -4.78 -13.66
N VAL A 92 -8.20 -3.91 -13.08
CA VAL A 92 -8.12 -3.57 -11.65
C VAL A 92 -8.33 -4.81 -10.78
N GLY A 93 -9.37 -5.60 -11.06
CA GLY A 93 -9.66 -6.84 -10.33
C GLY A 93 -8.49 -7.81 -10.38
N LEU A 94 -7.85 -7.98 -11.54
CA LEU A 94 -6.68 -8.86 -11.67
C LEU A 94 -5.53 -8.45 -10.72
N TYR A 95 -5.20 -7.16 -10.63
CA TYR A 95 -4.10 -6.68 -9.78
C TYR A 95 -4.45 -6.84 -8.31
N VAL A 96 -5.68 -6.50 -7.93
CA VAL A 96 -6.20 -6.67 -6.57
C VAL A 96 -6.16 -8.14 -6.15
N THR A 97 -6.59 -9.05 -7.03
CA THR A 97 -6.52 -10.49 -6.78
C THR A 97 -5.08 -10.99 -6.68
N LEU A 98 -4.17 -10.56 -7.56
CA LEU A 98 -2.76 -10.95 -7.49
C LEU A 98 -2.11 -10.52 -6.18
N PHE A 99 -2.38 -9.29 -5.75
CA PHE A 99 -1.90 -8.78 -4.46
C PHE A 99 -2.48 -9.58 -3.30
N ALA A 100 -3.81 -9.75 -3.25
CA ALA A 100 -4.50 -10.50 -2.20
C ALA A 100 -4.01 -11.95 -2.10
N LEU A 101 -3.80 -12.62 -3.24
CA LEU A 101 -3.26 -13.97 -3.28
C LEU A 101 -1.85 -14.04 -2.67
N GLY A 102 -0.94 -13.14 -3.08
CA GLY A 102 0.40 -13.09 -2.50
C GLY A 102 0.38 -12.80 -0.99
N HIS A 103 -0.43 -11.83 -0.60
CA HIS A 103 -0.60 -11.41 0.79
C HIS A 103 -1.10 -12.56 1.67
N THR A 104 -2.19 -13.22 1.28
CA THR A 104 -2.77 -14.32 2.06
C THR A 104 -1.80 -15.50 2.19
N VAL A 105 -1.06 -15.83 1.12
CA VAL A 105 -0.09 -16.94 1.15
C VAL A 105 1.01 -16.68 2.18
N THR A 106 1.61 -15.49 2.17
CA THR A 106 2.74 -15.16 3.05
C THR A 106 2.32 -14.81 4.47
N LEU A 107 1.11 -14.29 4.65
CA LEU A 107 0.52 -14.13 5.97
C LEU A 107 0.37 -15.48 6.68
N LEU A 108 -0.30 -16.43 6.01
CA LEU A 108 -0.52 -17.76 6.59
C LEU A 108 0.81 -18.50 6.81
N LEU A 109 1.71 -18.46 5.82
CA LEU A 109 3.03 -19.05 5.94
C LEU A 109 3.82 -18.42 7.09
N GLY A 110 3.85 -17.09 7.17
CA GLY A 110 4.60 -16.36 8.19
C GLY A 110 4.13 -16.71 9.59
N VAL A 111 2.82 -16.75 9.82
CA VAL A 111 2.27 -17.14 11.13
C VAL A 111 2.49 -18.63 11.42
N LEU A 112 2.16 -19.53 10.49
CA LEU A 112 2.22 -20.98 10.73
C LEU A 112 3.64 -21.55 10.83
N ALA A 113 4.60 -20.94 10.12
CA ALA A 113 6.00 -21.34 10.15
C ALA A 113 6.83 -20.49 11.14
N GLU A 114 6.17 -19.64 11.94
CA GLU A 114 6.80 -18.77 12.95
C GLU A 114 7.98 -17.95 12.37
N ILE A 115 7.83 -17.48 11.13
CA ILE A 115 8.85 -16.68 10.47
C ILE A 115 8.82 -15.29 11.08
N ASN A 116 9.85 -14.96 11.86
CA ASN A 116 9.99 -13.66 12.49
C ASN A 116 10.97 -12.79 11.71
N ILE A 117 10.47 -11.71 11.12
CA ILE A 117 11.26 -10.69 10.42
C ILE A 117 10.99 -9.37 11.12
N SER A 118 11.96 -8.46 11.20
CA SER A 118 11.72 -7.13 11.77
C SER A 118 10.57 -6.42 11.06
N SER A 119 9.55 -5.99 11.80
CA SER A 119 8.41 -5.24 11.25
C SER A 119 8.85 -3.95 10.55
N TYR A 120 9.83 -3.22 11.11
CA TYR A 120 10.44 -2.06 10.45
C TYR A 120 11.00 -2.35 9.05
N VAL A 121 11.62 -3.53 8.83
CA VAL A 121 12.20 -3.88 7.52
C VAL A 121 11.09 -4.15 6.52
N ILE A 122 10.06 -4.88 6.91
CA ILE A 122 8.93 -5.16 6.02
C ILE A 122 8.16 -3.88 5.71
N ASP A 123 7.88 -3.04 6.70
CA ASP A 123 7.16 -1.77 6.51
C ASP A 123 7.96 -0.79 5.63
N ALA A 124 9.29 -0.81 5.70
CA ALA A 124 10.14 -0.07 4.78
C ALA A 124 10.01 -0.57 3.32
N ILE A 125 9.98 -1.88 3.12
CA ILE A 125 9.77 -2.51 1.81
C ILE A 125 8.37 -2.19 1.26
N ILE A 126 7.36 -2.15 2.13
CA ILE A 126 6.01 -1.70 1.81
C ILE A 126 6.02 -0.24 1.35
N GLY A 127 6.66 0.67 2.08
CA GLY A 127 6.83 2.06 1.62
C GLY A 127 7.54 2.16 0.27
N PHE A 128 8.56 1.32 0.05
CA PHE A 128 9.25 1.21 -1.24
C PHE A 128 8.34 0.72 -2.37
N SER A 129 7.38 -0.18 -2.12
CA SER A 129 6.40 -0.60 -3.14
C SER A 129 5.57 0.56 -3.68
N VAL A 130 5.24 1.54 -2.83
CA VAL A 130 4.51 2.76 -3.22
C VAL A 130 5.38 3.62 -4.14
N VAL A 131 6.67 3.77 -3.79
CA VAL A 131 7.68 4.45 -4.63
C VAL A 131 7.78 3.78 -5.99
N TYR A 132 7.95 2.45 -6.00
CA TYR A 132 8.01 1.67 -7.22
C TYR A 132 6.78 1.92 -8.09
N LYS A 133 5.58 1.89 -7.50
CA LYS A 133 4.35 2.04 -8.28
C LYS A 133 4.20 3.46 -8.84
N ALA A 134 4.66 4.48 -8.11
CA ALA A 134 4.70 5.84 -8.62
C ALA A 134 5.67 5.98 -9.82
N LEU A 135 6.85 5.37 -9.74
CA LEU A 135 7.82 5.36 -10.83
C LEU A 135 7.31 4.62 -12.07
N ASP A 136 6.63 3.48 -11.87
CA ASP A 136 5.94 2.72 -12.91
C ASP A 136 4.91 3.59 -13.63
N ASN A 137 4.06 4.28 -12.88
CA ASN A 137 3.03 5.20 -13.40
C ASN A 137 3.63 6.40 -14.15
N LEU A 138 4.82 6.86 -13.78
CA LEU A 138 5.55 7.94 -14.46
C LEU A 138 6.32 7.46 -15.71
N GLY A 139 6.33 6.15 -16.00
CA GLY A 139 7.11 5.58 -17.10
C GLY A 139 8.62 5.65 -16.89
N ALA A 140 9.06 5.80 -15.63
CA ALA A 140 10.47 6.01 -15.29
C ALA A 140 11.34 4.82 -15.72
N PHE A 141 10.88 3.58 -15.52
CA PHE A 141 11.65 2.39 -15.85
C PHE A 141 11.97 2.29 -17.35
N GLN A 142 10.97 2.50 -18.21
CA GLN A 142 11.19 2.54 -19.66
C GLN A 142 12.16 3.68 -20.05
N ARG A 143 12.07 4.84 -19.40
CA ARG A 143 12.92 6.00 -19.71
C ARG A 143 14.37 5.83 -19.28
N TRP A 144 14.60 5.23 -18.12
CA TRP A 144 15.93 5.08 -17.51
C TRP A 144 16.65 3.83 -17.98
N PHE A 145 15.92 2.72 -18.16
CA PHE A 145 16.51 1.41 -18.45
C PHE A 145 16.09 0.82 -19.82
N GLY A 146 15.20 1.49 -20.56
CA GLY A 146 14.70 0.99 -21.84
C GLY A 146 13.77 -0.23 -21.73
N HIS A 147 13.39 -0.62 -20.51
CA HIS A 147 12.59 -1.81 -20.23
C HIS A 147 11.53 -1.51 -19.17
N GLN A 148 10.29 -1.95 -19.41
CA GLN A 148 9.20 -1.90 -18.44
C GLN A 148 9.07 -3.26 -17.74
N PRO A 149 9.24 -3.31 -16.41
CA PRO A 149 9.03 -4.54 -15.64
C PRO A 149 7.59 -5.06 -15.79
N ASN A 150 7.41 -6.37 -15.59
CA ASN A 150 6.07 -6.96 -15.57
C ASN A 150 5.32 -6.52 -14.31
N THR A 151 4.40 -5.59 -14.48
CA THR A 151 3.60 -4.99 -13.41
C THR A 151 2.74 -5.99 -12.65
N LYS A 152 2.28 -7.07 -13.30
CA LYS A 152 1.52 -8.15 -12.63
C LYS A 152 2.41 -8.95 -11.69
N ALA A 153 3.61 -9.30 -12.16
CA ALA A 153 4.60 -9.99 -11.33
C ALA A 153 5.03 -9.12 -10.15
N ALA A 154 5.30 -7.83 -10.38
CA ALA A 154 5.61 -6.89 -9.32
C ALA A 154 4.49 -6.79 -8.27
N THR A 155 3.23 -6.72 -8.70
CA THR A 155 2.07 -6.67 -7.80
C THR A 155 1.95 -7.94 -6.94
N LEU A 156 2.17 -9.11 -7.52
CA LEU A 156 2.21 -10.37 -6.78
C LEU A 156 3.36 -10.39 -5.76
N ILE A 157 4.56 -9.96 -6.17
CA ILE A 157 5.74 -9.89 -5.29
C ILE A 157 5.48 -8.92 -4.12
N PHE A 158 4.90 -7.75 -4.38
CA PHE A 158 4.54 -6.83 -3.29
C PHE A 158 3.47 -7.41 -2.37
N GLY A 159 2.48 -8.13 -2.91
CA GLY A 159 1.53 -8.88 -2.09
C GLY A 159 2.23 -9.87 -1.16
N LEU A 160 3.16 -10.67 -1.69
CA LEU A 160 3.98 -11.59 -0.90
C LEU A 160 4.79 -10.88 0.20
N LEU A 161 5.37 -9.72 -0.09
CA LEU A 161 6.14 -8.97 0.91
C LEU A 161 5.23 -8.35 1.98
N HIS A 162 4.06 -7.86 1.60
CA HIS A 162 3.09 -7.27 2.55
C HIS A 162 2.54 -8.31 3.53
N GLY A 163 2.24 -9.54 3.09
CA GLY A 163 1.68 -10.56 3.97
C GLY A 163 2.60 -10.90 5.15
N PHE A 164 3.93 -10.81 4.97
CA PHE A 164 4.89 -10.94 6.07
C PHE A 164 4.81 -9.81 7.10
N GLY A 165 4.42 -8.60 6.69
CA GLY A 165 4.33 -7.44 7.58
C GLY A 165 3.25 -7.67 8.64
N LEU A 166 2.06 -8.05 8.18
CA LEU A 166 0.97 -8.40 9.07
C LEU A 166 1.23 -9.70 9.87
N ALA A 167 1.88 -10.71 9.28
CA ALA A 167 2.28 -11.92 10.01
C ALA A 167 3.20 -11.60 11.20
N THR A 168 4.19 -10.73 10.99
CA THR A 168 5.11 -10.28 12.04
C THR A 168 4.34 -9.58 13.17
N LYS A 169 3.40 -8.68 12.82
CA LYS A 169 2.58 -7.98 13.82
C LYS A 169 1.69 -8.92 14.62
N ILE A 170 1.08 -9.92 13.96
CA ILE A 170 0.29 -10.94 14.64
C ILE A 170 1.13 -11.72 15.65
N GLN A 171 2.37 -12.06 15.31
CA GLN A 171 3.29 -12.71 16.25
C GLN A 171 3.67 -11.77 17.41
N GLU A 172 3.90 -10.47 17.15
CA GLU A 172 4.15 -9.45 18.18
C GLU A 172 2.97 -9.24 19.14
N TYR A 173 1.74 -9.61 18.75
CA TYR A 173 0.53 -9.48 19.57
C TYR A 173 0.26 -10.70 20.45
N GLU A 174 1.06 -11.77 20.38
CA GLU A 174 0.92 -12.97 21.23
C GLU A 174 -0.51 -13.53 21.24
N ILE A 175 -1.14 -13.63 20.06
CA ILE A 175 -2.52 -14.14 19.93
C ILE A 175 -2.61 -15.57 20.46
N SER A 176 -3.68 -15.87 21.20
CA SER A 176 -4.02 -17.23 21.63
C SER A 176 -4.00 -18.22 20.44
N ALA A 177 -3.33 -19.37 20.64
CA ALA A 177 -3.33 -20.46 19.68
C ALA A 177 -4.73 -21.08 19.48
N ASP A 178 -5.59 -20.99 20.50
CA ASP A 178 -6.98 -21.45 20.41
C ASP A 178 -7.79 -20.57 19.45
N GLY A 179 -8.29 -21.17 18.36
CA GLY A 179 -9.03 -20.49 17.31
C GLY A 179 -8.18 -19.72 16.29
N LEU A 180 -6.84 -19.73 16.41
CA LEU A 180 -5.93 -18.90 15.61
C LEU A 180 -6.19 -18.96 14.11
N ILE A 181 -6.17 -20.16 13.51
CA ILE A 181 -6.33 -20.33 12.05
C ILE A 181 -7.67 -19.75 11.57
N THR A 182 -8.75 -20.05 12.29
CA THR A 182 -10.09 -19.55 11.94
C THR A 182 -10.16 -18.03 12.05
N ASN A 183 -9.54 -17.47 13.09
CA ASN A 183 -9.48 -16.02 13.31
C ASN A 183 -8.62 -15.32 12.23
N LEU A 184 -7.53 -15.93 11.78
CA LEU A 184 -6.70 -15.43 10.67
C LEU A 184 -7.46 -15.45 9.33
N ILE A 185 -8.20 -16.52 9.06
CA ILE A 185 -9.05 -16.59 7.87
C ILE A 185 -10.13 -15.51 7.93
N ALA A 186 -10.79 -15.36 9.08
CA ALA A 186 -11.78 -14.30 9.31
C ALA A 186 -11.18 -12.89 9.13
N PHE A 187 -9.96 -12.67 9.62
CA PHE A 187 -9.22 -11.43 9.41
C PHE A 187 -8.98 -11.16 7.93
N ASN A 188 -8.50 -12.15 7.17
CA ASN A 188 -8.26 -12.01 5.73
C ASN A 188 -9.55 -11.70 4.96
N VAL A 189 -10.67 -12.32 5.32
CA VAL A 189 -11.99 -11.97 4.76
C VAL A 189 -12.31 -10.50 5.04
N GLY A 190 -12.04 -10.04 6.27
CA GLY A 190 -12.12 -8.62 6.64
C GLY A 190 -11.27 -7.72 5.74
N VAL A 191 -9.99 -8.06 5.54
CA VAL A 191 -9.05 -7.32 4.68
C VAL A 191 -9.58 -7.25 3.25
N GLU A 192 -10.07 -8.36 2.69
CA GLU A 192 -10.65 -8.38 1.34
C GLU A 192 -11.89 -7.47 1.25
N ILE A 193 -12.78 -7.49 2.24
CA ILE A 193 -13.94 -6.58 2.32
C ILE A 193 -13.48 -5.12 2.35
N GLY A 194 -12.54 -4.80 3.25
CA GLY A 194 -11.97 -3.45 3.36
C GLY A 194 -11.33 -2.99 2.05
N GLN A 195 -10.63 -3.88 1.36
CA GLN A 195 -9.97 -3.61 0.08
C GLN A 195 -10.99 -3.35 -1.03
N LEU A 196 -12.07 -4.14 -1.11
CA LEU A 196 -13.15 -3.91 -2.08
C LEU A 196 -13.88 -2.59 -1.85
N LEU A 197 -14.11 -2.23 -0.58
CA LEU A 197 -14.73 -0.94 -0.21
C LEU A 197 -13.82 0.24 -0.56
N ALA A 198 -12.55 0.18 -0.17
CA ALA A 198 -11.56 1.19 -0.51
C ALA A 198 -11.41 1.33 -2.02
N LEU A 199 -11.27 0.21 -2.74
CA LEU A 199 -11.20 0.19 -4.19
C LEU A 199 -12.40 0.88 -4.84
N SER A 200 -13.61 0.53 -4.40
CA SER A 200 -14.85 1.12 -4.93
C SER A 200 -14.88 2.63 -4.72
N ALA A 201 -14.53 3.09 -3.51
CA ALA A 201 -14.49 4.51 -3.19
C ALA A 201 -13.47 5.27 -4.05
N ILE A 202 -12.24 4.76 -4.15
CA ILE A 202 -11.18 5.42 -4.94
C ILE A 202 -11.53 5.40 -6.44
N LEU A 203 -12.09 4.30 -6.96
CA LEU A 203 -12.55 4.23 -8.36
C LEU A 203 -13.64 5.25 -8.68
N ILE A 204 -14.60 5.47 -7.76
CA ILE A 204 -15.64 6.50 -7.93
C ILE A 204 -14.99 7.88 -8.02
N VAL A 205 -14.14 8.23 -7.05
CA VAL A 205 -13.46 9.54 -7.01
C VAL A 205 -12.59 9.76 -8.25
N MET A 206 -11.76 8.78 -8.59
CA MET A 206 -10.91 8.81 -9.79
C MET A 206 -11.74 8.86 -11.07
N GLY A 207 -12.86 8.15 -11.12
CA GLY A 207 -13.78 8.14 -12.25
C GLY A 207 -14.34 9.52 -12.55
N TYR A 208 -14.71 10.29 -11.53
CA TYR A 208 -15.12 11.69 -11.70
C TYR A 208 -13.94 12.59 -12.08
N TRP A 209 -12.80 12.47 -11.38
CA TRP A 209 -11.65 13.34 -11.61
C TRP A 209 -11.07 13.20 -13.02
N ARG A 210 -11.01 11.97 -13.55
CA ARG A 210 -10.55 11.67 -14.92
C ARG A 210 -11.37 12.33 -16.03
N ARG A 211 -12.63 12.72 -15.76
CA ARG A 211 -13.48 13.43 -16.72
C ARG A 211 -13.13 14.91 -16.83
N THR A 212 -12.28 15.43 -15.96
CA THR A 212 -11.88 16.84 -15.97
C THR A 212 -10.58 17.04 -16.76
N ALA A 213 -10.45 18.18 -17.44
CA ALA A 213 -9.20 18.59 -18.10
C ALA A 213 -8.02 18.75 -17.11
N SER A 214 -8.31 18.84 -15.81
CA SER A 214 -7.32 18.94 -14.74
C SER A 214 -6.54 17.64 -14.52
N PHE A 215 -7.08 16.47 -14.90
CA PHE A 215 -6.49 15.17 -14.60
C PHE A 215 -5.07 15.06 -15.17
N TRP A 216 -4.90 15.27 -16.47
CA TRP A 216 -3.59 15.19 -17.12
C TRP A 216 -2.59 16.23 -16.60
N ARG A 217 -3.09 17.41 -16.19
CA ARG A 217 -2.25 18.48 -15.63
C ARG A 217 -1.69 18.11 -14.25
N HIS A 218 -2.44 17.36 -13.45
CA HIS A 218 -2.08 17.01 -12.08
C HIS A 218 -1.61 15.55 -11.93
N ALA A 219 -1.73 14.72 -12.95
CA ALA A 219 -1.34 13.32 -12.92
C ALA A 219 0.13 13.13 -12.54
N TYR A 220 1.02 13.95 -13.12
CA TYR A 220 2.43 13.95 -12.76
C TYR A 220 2.63 14.34 -11.29
N THR A 221 2.05 15.45 -10.87
CA THR A 221 2.15 15.96 -9.49
C THR A 221 1.63 14.95 -8.46
N ALA A 222 0.52 14.27 -8.74
CA ALA A 222 -0.06 13.25 -7.86
C ALA A 222 0.86 12.04 -7.69
N ASN A 223 1.47 11.55 -8.78
CA ASN A 223 2.43 10.44 -8.69
C ASN A 223 3.73 10.88 -8.00
N VAL A 224 4.20 12.11 -8.18
CA VAL A 224 5.36 12.63 -7.42
C VAL A 224 5.04 12.75 -5.92
N ALA A 225 3.83 13.19 -5.56
CA ALA A 225 3.39 13.25 -4.17
C ALA A 225 3.29 11.84 -3.55
N MET A 226 2.71 10.88 -4.28
CA MET A 226 2.65 9.48 -3.88
C MET A 226 4.04 8.87 -3.69
N MET A 227 4.96 9.12 -4.63
CA MET A 227 6.36 8.71 -4.53
C MET A 227 7.04 9.29 -3.28
N SER A 228 6.80 10.58 -3.01
CA SER A 228 7.38 11.26 -1.85
C SER A 228 6.83 10.71 -0.55
N ALA A 229 5.52 10.43 -0.48
CA ALA A 229 4.91 9.74 0.66
C ALA A 229 5.51 8.34 0.87
N GLY A 230 5.73 7.56 -0.20
CA GLY A 230 6.39 6.25 -0.12
C GLY A 230 7.83 6.35 0.43
N PHE A 231 8.62 7.32 -0.02
CA PHE A 231 9.96 7.56 0.52
C PHE A 231 9.94 8.01 1.98
N LEU A 232 8.97 8.85 2.37
CA LEU A 232 8.80 9.29 3.77
C LEU A 232 8.46 8.09 4.68
N LEU A 233 7.51 7.25 4.27
CA LEU A 233 7.14 6.03 4.99
C LEU A 233 8.34 5.08 5.13
N MET A 234 9.06 4.83 4.03
CA MET A 234 10.26 4.00 4.04
C MET A 234 11.34 4.58 4.97
N GLY A 235 11.62 5.87 4.86
CA GLY A 235 12.62 6.56 5.68
C GLY A 235 12.26 6.55 7.16
N TYR A 236 10.99 6.73 7.50
CA TYR A 236 10.49 6.64 8.87
C TYR A 236 10.75 5.27 9.47
N GLN A 237 10.44 4.19 8.74
CA GLN A 237 10.63 2.82 9.21
C GLN A 237 12.10 2.44 9.34
N LEU A 238 12.95 2.84 8.39
CA LEU A 238 14.40 2.62 8.48
C LEU A 238 15.02 3.41 9.65
N THR A 239 14.53 4.62 9.91
CA THR A 239 14.99 5.40 11.08
C THR A 239 14.55 4.72 12.37
N GLY A 240 13.30 4.25 12.43
CA GLY A 240 12.78 3.45 13.55
C GLY A 240 13.66 2.23 13.84
N LEU A 241 14.02 1.46 12.80
CA LEU A 241 14.92 0.31 12.91
C LEU A 241 16.30 0.65 13.50
N ILE A 242 16.87 1.79 13.13
CA ILE A 242 18.20 2.21 13.60
C ILE A 242 18.12 2.70 15.05
N VAL A 243 17.06 3.40 15.42
CA VAL A 243 16.88 3.98 16.77
C VAL A 243 16.41 2.93 17.78
N SER A 244 15.73 1.87 17.34
CA SER A 244 15.23 0.80 18.21
C SER A 244 16.28 -0.29 18.53
N GLN A 245 17.48 -0.20 17.96
CA GLN A 245 18.62 -1.11 18.23
C GLN A 245 19.46 -0.59 19.40
#